data_AF-A0A970AWL0-F1
#
_entry.id   AF-A0A970AWL0-F1
#
_cell.length_a   1.000
_cell.length_b   1.000
_cell.length_c   1.000
_cell.angle_alpha   90.00
_cell.angle_beta   90.00
_cell.angle_gamma   90.00
#
_symmetry.space_group_name_H-M   'P 1'
#
loop_
_entity.id
_entity.type
_entity.pdbx_description
1 polymer ?
#
loop_
_entity_poly.entity_id
_entity_poly.type
_entity_poly.pdbx_seq_one_letter_code
_entity_poly.pdbx_strand_id
1 'polypeptide(L)'
;LERIGDLAKNIAKRARYLEFDIPTNIADSLRRAANVVEKNLKDVLDAYSKRDKDIAYRVWNSDLEIDKLVNFSMDELLKFMKSNKKNLELSTHLLFAAKHMERVGDHVSNISENVYFLVTGDQIKGTRSKGEKSASTKN
;
A
#
# COMPACT_ATOMS: atom_id res chain seq x y z
N LEU A 1 -13.93 3.82 -3.08
CA LEU A 1 -13.81 2.88 -4.22
C LEU A 1 -13.31 3.57 -5.49
N GLU A 2 -13.94 4.66 -5.96
CA GLU A 2 -13.46 5.39 -7.14
C GLU A 2 -11.98 5.79 -7.07
N ARG A 3 -11.55 6.41 -5.96
CA ARG A 3 -10.12 6.71 -5.70
C ARG A 3 -9.18 5.51 -5.79
N ILE A 4 -9.62 4.32 -5.39
CA ILE A 4 -8.83 3.09 -5.50
C ILE A 4 -8.64 2.71 -6.98
N GLY A 5 -9.72 2.80 -7.77
CA GLY A 5 -9.66 2.58 -9.21
C GLY A 5 -8.71 3.57 -9.92
N ASP A 6 -8.74 4.84 -9.55
CA ASP A 6 -7.81 5.85 -10.09
C ASP A 6 -6.34 5.53 -9.77
N LEU A 7 -6.06 5.11 -8.54
CA LEU A 7 -4.72 4.71 -8.11
C LEU A 7 -4.26 3.46 -8.87
N ALA A 8 -5.12 2.46 -9.02
CA ALA A 8 -4.84 1.26 -9.81
C ALA A 8 -4.54 1.60 -11.28
N LYS A 9 -5.32 2.49 -11.89
CA LYS A 9 -5.06 3.02 -13.24
C LYS A 9 -3.69 3.70 -13.33
N ASN A 10 -3.30 4.46 -12.32
CA ASN A 10 -2.01 5.14 -12.28
C ASN A 10 -0.82 4.18 -12.11
N ILE A 11 -1.01 3.07 -11.40
CA ILE A 11 -0.04 1.95 -11.33
C ILE A 11 0.08 1.28 -12.70
N ALA A 12 -1.03 0.92 -13.33
CA ALA A 12 -1.03 0.28 -14.65
C ALA A 12 -0.35 1.14 -15.73
N LYS A 13 -0.57 2.46 -15.72
CA LYS A 13 0.12 3.39 -16.61
C LYS A 13 1.65 3.35 -16.47
N ARG A 14 2.15 3.13 -15.25
CA ARG A 14 3.58 3.07 -14.90
C ARG A 14 4.20 1.72 -15.21
N ALA A 15 3.42 0.63 -15.12
CA ALA A 15 3.88 -0.71 -15.45
C ALA A 15 4.43 -0.81 -16.89
N ARG A 16 3.99 0.06 -17.80
CA ARG A 16 4.47 0.14 -19.19
C ARG A 16 5.92 0.62 -19.34
N TYR A 17 6.49 1.21 -18.29
CA TYR A 17 7.87 1.70 -18.26
C TYR A 17 8.81 0.74 -17.49
N LEU A 18 8.34 -0.46 -17.16
CA LEU A 18 9.16 -1.45 -16.48
C LEU A 18 10.07 -2.18 -17.46
N GLU A 19 11.34 -2.26 -17.11
CA GLU A 19 12.36 -3.04 -17.83
C GLU A 19 12.60 -4.38 -17.11
N PHE A 20 13.29 -5.33 -17.76
CA PHE A 20 13.55 -6.66 -17.22
C PHE A 20 14.58 -6.70 -16.08
N ASP A 21 15.28 -5.60 -15.80
CA ASP A 21 16.42 -5.53 -14.87
C ASP A 21 16.07 -5.01 -13.46
N ILE A 22 14.83 -5.22 -12.99
CA ILE A 22 14.43 -4.84 -11.63
C ILE A 22 15.03 -5.82 -10.62
N PRO A 23 15.74 -5.34 -9.57
CA PRO A 23 16.23 -6.20 -8.49
C PRO A 23 15.11 -7.03 -7.86
N THR A 24 15.36 -8.33 -7.67
CA THR A 24 14.36 -9.29 -7.17
C THR A 24 13.73 -8.87 -5.85
N ASN A 25 14.53 -8.32 -4.93
CA ASN A 25 14.06 -7.85 -3.63
C ASN A 25 13.03 -6.70 -3.74
N ILE A 26 13.19 -5.80 -4.72
CA ILE A 26 12.24 -4.71 -5.01
C ILE A 26 10.98 -5.29 -5.67
N ALA A 27 11.16 -6.18 -6.65
CA ALA A 27 10.03 -6.79 -7.35
C ALA A 27 9.15 -7.61 -6.38
N ASP A 28 9.77 -8.40 -5.51
CA ASP A 28 9.06 -9.23 -4.54
C ASP A 28 8.37 -8.41 -3.45
N SER A 29 9.01 -7.34 -2.94
CA SER A 29 8.38 -6.49 -1.93
C SER A 29 7.15 -5.76 -2.49
N LEU A 30 7.23 -5.25 -3.73
CA LEU A 30 6.10 -4.62 -4.41
C LEU A 30 4.98 -5.61 -4.73
N ARG A 31 5.33 -6.83 -5.17
CA ARG A 31 4.35 -7.90 -5.40
C ARG A 31 3.63 -8.27 -4.11
N ARG A 32 4.35 -8.40 -3.00
CA ARG A 32 3.75 -8.66 -1.68
C ARG A 32 2.83 -7.51 -1.26
N ALA A 33 3.25 -6.26 -1.42
CA ALA A 33 2.40 -5.11 -1.10
C ALA A 33 1.10 -5.12 -1.92
N ALA A 34 1.19 -5.40 -3.22
CA ALA A 34 0.03 -5.53 -4.09
C ALA A 34 -0.93 -6.63 -3.64
N ASN A 35 -0.42 -7.82 -3.30
CA ASN A 35 -1.23 -8.94 -2.82
C ASN A 35 -1.96 -8.60 -1.51
N VAL A 36 -1.29 -7.93 -0.56
CA VAL A 36 -1.91 -7.51 0.70
C VAL A 36 -3.00 -6.47 0.45
N VAL A 37 -2.73 -5.48 -0.41
CA VAL A 37 -3.73 -4.47 -0.81
C VAL A 37 -4.96 -5.10 -1.45
N GLU A 38 -4.76 -6.02 -2.40
CA GLU A 38 -5.86 -6.71 -3.09
C GLU A 38 -6.70 -7.55 -2.12
N LYS A 39 -6.04 -8.31 -1.25
CA LYS A 39 -6.69 -9.10 -0.21
C LYS A 39 -7.50 -8.21 0.74
N ASN A 40 -6.92 -7.10 1.22
CA ASN A 40 -7.59 -6.20 2.15
C ASN A 40 -8.79 -5.50 1.50
N LEU A 41 -8.70 -5.15 0.22
CA LEU A 41 -9.84 -4.61 -0.53
C LEU A 41 -10.96 -5.64 -0.64
N LYS A 42 -10.66 -6.89 -0.95
CA LYS A 42 -11.66 -7.96 -0.97
C LYS A 42 -12.30 -8.15 0.41
N ASP A 43 -11.46 -8.28 1.44
CA ASP A 43 -11.90 -8.56 2.81
C ASP A 43 -12.77 -7.42 3.36
N VAL A 44 -12.47 -6.15 3.07
CA VAL A 44 -13.32 -5.03 3.56
C VAL A 44 -14.69 -4.99 2.88
N LEU A 45 -14.77 -5.42 1.61
CA LEU A 45 -16.05 -5.55 0.90
C LEU A 45 -16.85 -6.73 1.43
N ASP A 46 -16.18 -7.85 1.74
CA ASP A 46 -16.80 -9.00 2.42
C ASP A 46 -17.32 -8.61 3.81
N ALA A 47 -16.55 -7.83 4.57
CA ALA A 47 -16.93 -7.31 5.89
C ALA A 47 -18.20 -6.45 5.80
N TYR A 48 -18.25 -5.54 4.81
CA TYR A 48 -19.41 -4.71 4.57
C TYR A 48 -20.66 -5.54 4.23
N SER A 49 -20.53 -6.47 3.29
CA SER A 49 -21.63 -7.32 2.83
C SER A 49 -22.20 -8.18 3.95
N LYS A 50 -21.32 -8.74 4.80
CA LYS A 50 -21.69 -9.64 5.90
C LYS A 50 -22.00 -8.92 7.21
N ARG A 51 -21.81 -7.60 7.27
CA ARG A 51 -21.89 -6.81 8.52
C ARG A 51 -20.96 -7.36 9.61
N ASP A 52 -19.76 -7.77 9.20
CA ASP A 52 -18.79 -8.43 10.08
C ASP A 52 -17.72 -7.42 10.53
N LYS A 53 -17.84 -6.98 11.79
CA LYS A 53 -16.90 -6.05 12.42
C LYS A 53 -15.49 -6.64 12.59
N ASP A 54 -15.38 -7.97 12.73
CA ASP A 54 -14.10 -8.62 13.04
C ASP A 54 -13.23 -8.71 11.79
N ILE A 55 -13.84 -8.94 10.62
CA ILE A 55 -13.13 -8.79 9.33
C ILE A 55 -12.64 -7.35 9.16
N ALA A 56 -13.50 -6.35 9.42
CA ALA A 56 -13.11 -4.94 9.32
C ALA A 56 -11.94 -4.60 10.26
N TYR A 57 -12.00 -5.04 11.51
CA TYR A 57 -10.91 -4.82 12.46
C TYR A 57 -9.59 -5.48 12.01
N ARG A 58 -9.65 -6.68 11.42
CA ARG A 58 -8.45 -7.33 10.85
C ARG A 58 -7.86 -6.56 9.67
N VAL A 59 -8.69 -6.09 8.75
CA VAL A 59 -8.24 -5.28 7.61
C VAL A 59 -7.54 -4.00 8.09
N TRP A 60 -8.12 -3.31 9.07
CA TRP A 60 -7.54 -2.09 9.64
C TRP A 60 -6.15 -2.32 10.23
N ASN A 61 -5.93 -3.45 10.93
CA ASN A 61 -4.61 -3.81 11.47
C ASN A 61 -3.61 -4.26 10.40
N SER A 62 -4.09 -4.84 9.29
CA SER A 62 -3.22 -5.32 8.21
C SER A 62 -2.55 -4.20 7.41
N ASP A 63 -3.04 -2.95 7.52
CA ASP A 63 -2.45 -1.77 6.87
C ASP A 63 -0.97 -1.55 7.23
N LEU A 64 -0.57 -1.90 8.45
CA LEU A 64 0.82 -1.83 8.90
C LEU A 64 1.76 -2.68 8.03
N GLU A 65 1.30 -3.83 7.51
CA GLU A 65 2.10 -4.66 6.62
C GLU A 65 2.35 -3.97 5.28
N ILE A 66 1.34 -3.26 4.74
CA ILE A 66 1.46 -2.49 3.50
C ILE A 66 2.49 -1.37 3.71
N ASP A 67 2.38 -0.61 4.80
CA ASP A 67 3.32 0.45 5.15
C ASP A 67 4.76 -0.08 5.22
N LYS A 68 4.98 -1.21 5.90
CA LYS A 68 6.31 -1.83 6.02
C LYS A 68 6.88 -2.25 4.67
N LEU A 69 6.08 -2.89 3.82
CA LEU A 69 6.51 -3.34 2.49
C LEU A 69 6.81 -2.17 1.56
N VAL A 70 6.00 -1.10 1.63
CA VAL A 70 6.22 0.11 0.83
C VAL A 70 7.47 0.85 1.29
N ASN A 71 7.67 1.03 2.60
CA ASN A 71 8.88 1.68 3.13
C ASN A 71 10.15 0.90 2.77
N PHE A 72 10.12 -0.43 2.92
CA PHE A 72 11.22 -1.28 2.47
C PHE A 72 11.51 -1.11 0.97
N SER A 73 10.45 -1.12 0.14
CA SER A 73 10.58 -0.93 -1.30
C SER A 73 11.19 0.43 -1.64
N MET A 74 10.80 1.50 -0.92
CA MET A 74 11.38 2.83 -1.11
C MET A 74 12.88 2.87 -0.78
N ASP A 75 13.28 2.26 0.33
CA ASP A 75 14.69 2.23 0.74
C ASP A 75 15.55 1.47 -0.29
N GLU A 76 15.05 0.34 -0.79
CA GLU A 76 15.74 -0.45 -1.82
C GLU A 76 15.77 0.27 -3.17
N LEU A 77 14.70 0.97 -3.56
CA LEU A 77 14.68 1.82 -4.76
C LEU A 77 15.70 2.96 -4.66
N LEU A 78 15.83 3.59 -3.50
CA LEU A 78 16.83 4.64 -3.28
C LEU A 78 18.27 4.10 -3.40
N LYS A 79 18.54 2.90 -2.87
CA LYS A 79 19.84 2.23 -3.06
C LYS A 79 20.09 1.92 -4.54
N PHE A 80 19.08 1.41 -5.24
CA PHE A 80 19.16 1.10 -6.65
C PHE A 80 19.42 2.35 -7.51
N MET A 81 18.76 3.48 -7.23
CA MET A 81 19.04 4.77 -7.87
C MET A 81 20.48 5.25 -7.63
N LYS A 82 20.98 5.11 -6.39
CA LYS A 82 22.35 5.53 -6.04
C LYS A 82 23.42 4.67 -6.73
N SER A 83 23.12 3.40 -7.03
CA SER A 83 24.08 2.49 -7.67
C SER A 83 24.42 2.88 -9.11
N ASN A 84 23.48 3.46 -9.86
CA ASN A 84 23.71 3.92 -11.23
C ASN A 84 22.63 4.93 -11.66
N LYS A 85 23.03 6.08 -12.21
CA LYS A 85 22.12 7.12 -12.71
C LYS A 85 21.12 6.62 -13.76
N LYS A 86 21.48 5.57 -14.54
CA LYS A 86 20.57 4.96 -15.52
C LYS A 86 19.29 4.43 -14.88
N ASN A 87 19.32 4.10 -13.59
CA ASN A 87 18.18 3.53 -12.87
C ASN A 87 17.16 4.58 -12.43
N LEU A 88 17.45 5.88 -12.59
CA LEU A 88 16.64 6.97 -12.03
C LEU A 88 15.19 6.95 -12.54
N GLU A 89 14.99 6.79 -13.85
CA GLU A 89 13.66 6.83 -14.47
C GLU A 89 12.82 5.63 -14.03
N LEU A 90 13.34 4.41 -14.17
CA LEU A 90 12.69 3.17 -13.71
C LEU A 90 12.34 3.23 -12.22
N SER A 91 13.28 3.67 -11.39
CA SER A 91 13.08 3.73 -9.95
C SER A 91 12.03 4.78 -9.56
N THR A 92 11.93 5.87 -10.32
CA THR A 92 10.88 6.88 -10.13
C THR A 92 9.49 6.31 -10.42
N HIS A 93 9.34 5.55 -11.51
CA HIS A 93 8.08 4.86 -11.81
C HIS A 93 7.67 3.88 -10.70
N LEU A 94 8.61 3.07 -10.23
CA LEU A 94 8.39 2.12 -9.14
C LEU A 94 8.06 2.80 -7.80
N LEU A 95 8.71 3.93 -7.49
CA LEU A 95 8.45 4.69 -6.27
C LEU A 95 7.03 5.25 -6.24
N PHE A 96 6.56 5.80 -7.37
CA PHE A 96 5.18 6.21 -7.49
C PHE A 96 4.20 5.03 -7.41
N ALA A 97 4.52 3.88 -8.01
CA ALA A 97 3.68 2.69 -7.91
C ALA A 97 3.55 2.22 -6.45
N ALA A 98 4.66 2.14 -5.71
CA ALA A 98 4.68 1.83 -4.29
C ALA A 98 3.83 2.81 -3.46
N LYS A 99 3.98 4.12 -3.73
CA LYS A 99 3.19 5.15 -3.05
C LYS A 99 1.70 5.06 -3.38
N HIS A 100 1.34 4.68 -4.60
CA HIS A 100 -0.05 4.45 -4.95
C HIS A 100 -0.63 3.24 -4.22
N MET A 101 0.14 2.16 -4.02
CA MET A 101 -0.28 1.00 -3.21
C MET A 101 -0.55 1.37 -1.75
N GLU A 102 0.34 2.16 -1.11
CA GLU A 102 0.10 2.69 0.25
C GLU A 102 -1.18 3.52 0.33
N ARG A 103 -1.41 4.40 -0.65
CA ARG A 103 -2.67 5.18 -0.71
C ARG A 103 -3.92 4.31 -0.91
N VAL A 104 -3.81 3.19 -1.62
CA VAL A 104 -4.92 2.23 -1.71
C VAL A 104 -5.15 1.60 -0.34
N GLY A 105 -4.09 1.17 0.36
CA GLY A 105 -4.16 0.68 1.73
C GLY A 105 -4.87 1.66 2.68
N ASP A 106 -4.47 2.93 2.64
CA ASP A 106 -5.13 4.02 3.38
C ASP A 106 -6.65 4.07 3.10
N HIS A 107 -7.04 4.03 1.83
CA HIS A 107 -8.46 4.07 1.46
C HIS A 107 -9.22 2.83 1.92
N VAL A 108 -8.60 1.64 1.84
CA VAL A 108 -9.19 0.39 2.33
C VAL A 108 -9.38 0.44 3.85
N SER A 109 -8.38 0.94 4.58
CA SER A 109 -8.44 1.15 6.03
C SER A 109 -9.58 2.09 6.44
N ASN A 110 -9.74 3.22 5.73
CA ASN A 110 -10.84 4.15 5.98
C ASN A 110 -12.22 3.51 5.72
N ILE A 111 -12.35 2.68 4.68
CA ILE A 111 -13.58 1.91 4.45
C ILE A 111 -13.81 0.96 5.62
N SER A 112 -12.75 0.33 6.11
CA SER A 112 -12.83 -0.60 7.23
C SER A 112 -13.32 0.04 8.54
N GLU A 113 -12.83 1.23 8.85
CA GLU A 113 -13.31 2.03 9.99
C GLU A 113 -14.81 2.34 9.85
N ASN A 114 -15.25 2.74 8.65
CA ASN A 114 -16.67 3.01 8.39
C ASN A 114 -17.53 1.75 8.52
N VAL A 115 -17.05 0.59 8.04
CA VAL A 115 -17.76 -0.69 8.21
C VAL A 115 -17.88 -1.04 9.68
N TYR A 116 -16.79 -0.92 10.44
CA TYR A 116 -16.79 -1.19 11.87
C TYR A 116 -17.79 -0.31 12.63
N PHE A 117 -17.77 0.99 12.35
CA PHE A 117 -18.73 1.95 12.93
C PHE A 117 -20.17 1.63 12.53
N LEU A 118 -20.41 1.28 11.28
CA LEU A 118 -21.72 0.92 10.77
C LEU A 118 -22.31 -0.33 11.45
N VAL A 119 -21.47 -1.26 11.90
CA VAL A 119 -21.89 -2.50 12.58
C VAL A 119 -22.03 -2.30 14.09
N THR A 120 -21.15 -1.52 14.71
CA THR A 120 -21.05 -1.44 16.17
C THR A 120 -21.64 -0.17 16.77
N GLY A 121 -21.72 0.92 16.00
CA GLY A 121 -21.98 2.27 16.50
C GLY A 121 -20.77 2.96 17.13
N ASP A 122 -19.61 2.28 17.19
CA ASP A 122 -18.40 2.76 17.84
C ASP A 122 -17.25 2.94 16.84
N GLN A 123 -16.31 3.84 17.15
CA GLN A 123 -15.04 3.92 16.43
C GLN A 123 -14.09 2.80 16.90
N ILE A 124 -13.19 2.38 16.00
CA ILE A 124 -12.09 1.48 16.37
C ILE A 124 -11.21 2.21 17.40
N LYS A 125 -11.00 1.61 18.58
CA LYS A 125 -10.16 2.17 19.63
C LYS A 125 -8.68 1.91 19.34
N GLY A 126 -7.86 2.95 19.51
CA GLY A 126 -6.41 2.91 19.32
C GLY A 126 -5.95 3.77 18.15
N THR A 127 -4.66 4.13 18.14
CA THR A 127 -4.04 4.77 16.98
C THR A 127 -3.69 3.70 15.96
N ARG A 128 -4.07 3.94 14.69
CA ARG A 128 -3.61 3.12 13.57
C ARG A 128 -2.09 3.10 13.60
N SER A 129 -1.47 1.93 13.72
CA SER A 129 -0.02 1.81 13.66
C SER A 129 0.41 2.11 12.22
N LYS A 130 0.68 3.37 11.92
CA LYS A 130 1.39 3.73 10.70
C LYS A 130 2.85 3.34 10.91
N GLY A 131 3.45 2.66 9.93
CA GLY A 131 4.89 2.44 9.96
C GLY A 131 5.61 3.78 10.15
N GLU A 132 6.70 3.83 10.93
CA GLU A 132 7.51 5.05 11.02
C GLU A 132 7.82 5.52 9.60
N LYS A 133 7.38 6.74 9.26
CA LYS A 133 7.74 7.34 7.98
C LYS A 133 9.24 7.53 8.03
N SER A 134 9.98 6.89 7.13
CA SER A 134 11.42 7.12 6.98
C SER A 134 11.63 8.62 6.73
N ALA A 135 12.07 9.32 7.78
CA ALA A 135 12.46 10.71 7.73
C ALA A 135 13.79 10.80 6.97
N SER A 136 13.74 10.74 5.64
CA SER A 136 14.87 11.16 4.81
C SER A 136 14.88 12.69 4.71
N THR A 137 15.01 13.36 5.85
CA THR A 137 15.47 14.75 5.94
C THR A 137 16.48 14.84 7.08
N LYS A 138 17.63 14.22 6.88
CA LYS A 138 18.88 14.67 7.50
C LYS A 138 19.89 14.81 6.37
N ASN A 139 19.99 16.05 5.87
CA ASN A 139 21.22 16.78 5.57
C ASN A 139 20.85 18.13 4.96
#